data_AF-A0A4Y1R6D0-F1
#
_entry.id   AF-A0A4Y1R6D0-F1
#
_cell.length_a   1.000
_cell.length_b   1.000
_cell.length_c   1.000
_cell.angle_alpha   90.00
_cell.angle_beta   90.00
_cell.angle_gamma   90.00
#
_symmetry.space_group_name_H-M   'P 1'
#
loop_
_entity.id
_entity.type
_entity.pdbx_description
1 polymer ?
#
loop_
_entity_poly.entity_id
_entity_poly.type
_entity_poly.pdbx_seq_one_letter_code
_entity_poly.pdbx_strand_id
1 'polypeptide(L)'
;MPSAELLAAAAKLTDAQAELREAELEEDSEFFIGPPPPAMVAETASANEAERFEEVTRIMDAADDSLYDILGANQNMSAENIKKRYWKMSLLVHPDKCSHPQAQQAFVKLNKAFKELQDPD
;
A
#
# COMPACT_ATOMS: atom_id res chain seq x y z
N MET A 1 -23.35 -37.75 -7.35
CA MET A 1 -22.37 -36.99 -8.16
C MET A 1 -23.01 -35.64 -8.44
N PRO A 2 -22.39 -34.50 -8.11
CA PRO A 2 -22.96 -33.19 -8.43
C PRO A 2 -23.07 -33.06 -9.96
N SER A 3 -24.20 -32.55 -10.46
CA SER A 3 -24.46 -32.38 -11.89
C SER A 3 -23.45 -31.44 -12.53
N ALA A 4 -23.07 -31.74 -13.78
CA ALA A 4 -22.13 -30.96 -14.59
C ALA A 4 -22.51 -29.47 -14.69
N GLU A 5 -23.80 -29.15 -14.58
CA GLU A 5 -24.30 -27.76 -14.57
C GLU A 5 -23.88 -26.97 -13.32
N LEU A 6 -23.76 -27.61 -12.15
CA LEU A 6 -23.29 -26.94 -10.92
C LEU A 6 -21.80 -26.62 -10.96
N LEU A 7 -20.99 -27.47 -11.60
CA LEU A 7 -19.56 -27.20 -11.82
C LEU A 7 -19.33 -26.07 -12.84
N ALA A 8 -20.17 -25.98 -13.88
CA ALA A 8 -20.10 -24.90 -14.86
C ALA A 8 -20.53 -23.53 -14.30
N ALA A 9 -21.47 -23.51 -13.35
CA ALA A 9 -21.88 -22.28 -12.67
C ALA A 9 -20.78 -21.74 -11.74
N ALA A 10 -20.03 -22.61 -11.07
CA ALA A 10 -18.92 -22.22 -10.20
C ALA A 10 -17.75 -21.59 -10.98
N ALA A 11 -17.44 -22.11 -12.19
CA ALA A 11 -16.37 -21.57 -13.03
C ALA A 11 -16.66 -20.15 -13.55
N LYS A 12 -17.93 -19.83 -13.84
CA LYS A 12 -18.34 -18.49 -14.32
C LYS A 12 -18.32 -17.43 -13.23
N LEU A 13 -18.42 -17.81 -11.96
CA LEU A 13 -18.31 -16.88 -10.83
C LEU A 13 -16.86 -16.45 -10.56
N THR A 14 -15.87 -17.28 -10.89
CA THR A 14 -14.45 -16.93 -10.75
C THR A 14 -13.93 -16.00 -11.84
N ASP A 15 -14.38 -16.15 -13.09
CA ASP A 15 -13.96 -15.26 -14.19
C ASP A 15 -14.53 -13.84 -14.04
N ALA A 16 -15.79 -13.71 -13.62
CA ALA A 16 -16.40 -12.39 -13.38
C ALA A 16 -15.75 -11.63 -12.20
N GLN A 17 -15.14 -12.35 -11.26
CA GLN A 17 -14.40 -11.76 -10.15
C GLN A 17 -12.95 -11.37 -10.55
N ALA A 18 -12.44 -11.91 -11.66
CA ALA A 18 -11.15 -11.53 -12.23
C ALA A 18 -11.24 -10.26 -13.08
N GLU A 19 -12.26 -10.12 -13.92
CA GLU A 19 -12.42 -8.93 -14.79
C GLU A 19 -12.79 -7.65 -14.02
N LEU A 20 -13.53 -7.75 -12.90
CA LEU A 20 -13.79 -6.58 -12.03
C LEU A 20 -12.53 -6.09 -11.30
N ARG A 21 -11.46 -6.90 -11.25
CA ARG A 21 -10.17 -6.49 -10.69
C ARG A 21 -9.26 -5.81 -11.72
N GLU A 22 -9.53 -6.01 -13.01
CA GLU A 22 -8.74 -5.41 -14.09
C GLU A 22 -9.26 -4.03 -14.50
N ALA A 23 -10.57 -3.78 -14.38
CA ALA A 23 -11.18 -2.51 -14.78
C ALA A 23 -11.04 -1.35 -13.76
N GLU A 24 -10.59 -1.60 -12.52
CA GLU A 24 -10.26 -0.54 -11.54
C GLU A 24 -8.78 -0.09 -11.60
N LEU A 25 -7.99 -0.66 -12.53
CA LEU A 25 -6.54 -0.42 -12.61
C LEU A 25 -6.11 0.64 -13.65
N GLU A 26 -7.03 1.22 -14.43
CA GLU A 26 -6.68 2.08 -15.56
C GLU A 26 -6.78 3.60 -15.30
N GLU A 27 -7.19 4.08 -14.10
CA GLU A 27 -7.31 5.53 -13.85
C GLU A 27 -6.28 6.14 -12.85
N ASP A 28 -5.39 5.34 -12.26
CA ASP A 28 -4.24 5.84 -11.47
C ASP A 28 -2.89 5.35 -12.08
N SER A 29 -2.88 5.30 -13.42
CA SER A 29 -1.85 4.72 -14.30
C SER A 29 -0.44 5.32 -14.21
N GLU A 30 -0.13 6.30 -13.35
CA GLU A 30 1.18 6.97 -13.42
C GLU A 30 2.23 6.44 -12.45
N PHE A 31 1.86 5.61 -11.46
CA PHE A 31 2.89 4.96 -10.65
C PHE A 31 2.47 3.59 -10.10
N PHE A 32 2.25 2.62 -10.99
CA PHE A 32 1.98 1.24 -10.61
C PHE A 32 3.26 0.56 -10.08
N ILE A 33 3.53 0.69 -8.79
CA ILE A 33 4.66 0.02 -8.11
C ILE A 33 4.41 -1.51 -8.07
N GLY A 34 3.20 -1.98 -8.39
CA GLY A 34 2.79 -3.36 -8.25
C GLY A 34 2.42 -3.71 -6.80
N PRO A 35 1.74 -4.85 -6.59
CA PRO A 35 1.33 -5.28 -5.26
C PRO A 35 2.55 -5.56 -4.37
N PRO A 36 2.47 -5.28 -3.06
CA PRO A 36 3.54 -5.58 -2.14
C PRO A 36 3.82 -7.09 -2.11
N PRO A 37 5.08 -7.53 -2.06
CA PRO A 37 5.41 -8.94 -2.00
C PRO A 37 4.84 -9.58 -0.73
N PRO A 38 4.37 -10.84 -0.80
CA PRO A 38 3.63 -11.48 0.29
C PRO A 38 4.43 -11.59 1.59
N ALA A 39 5.77 -11.72 1.49
CA ALA A 39 6.65 -11.72 2.66
C ALA A 39 6.54 -10.43 3.49
N MET A 40 6.41 -9.26 2.85
CA MET A 40 6.31 -7.97 3.53
C MET A 40 4.92 -7.76 4.16
N VAL A 41 3.87 -8.29 3.51
CA VAL A 41 2.52 -8.30 4.07
C VAL A 41 2.48 -9.15 5.34
N ALA A 42 3.10 -10.32 5.34
CA ALA A 42 3.19 -11.17 6.53
C ALA A 42 3.99 -10.50 7.66
N GLU A 43 5.10 -9.84 7.36
CA GLU A 43 5.91 -9.12 8.35
C GLU A 43 5.13 -7.97 9.02
N THR A 44 4.45 -7.14 8.22
CA THR A 44 3.68 -5.99 8.73
C THR A 44 2.35 -6.38 9.38
N ALA A 45 1.81 -7.56 9.07
CA ALA A 45 0.64 -8.11 9.75
C ALA A 45 0.93 -8.47 11.22
N SER A 46 2.19 -8.77 11.56
CA SER A 46 2.62 -9.03 12.94
C SER A 46 2.91 -7.75 13.75
N ALA A 47 2.95 -6.58 13.11
CA ALA A 47 3.21 -5.32 13.80
C ALA A 47 2.08 -4.98 14.77
N ASN A 48 2.45 -4.53 15.97
CA ASN A 48 1.48 -4.20 16.99
C ASN A 48 0.78 -2.85 16.70
N GLU A 49 -0.36 -2.60 17.34
CA GLU A 49 -1.13 -1.37 17.10
C GLU A 49 -0.37 -0.10 17.54
N ALA A 50 0.47 -0.20 18.58
CA ALA A 50 1.28 0.93 19.05
C ALA A 50 2.31 1.35 18.00
N GLU A 51 3.03 0.40 17.37
CA GLU A 51 3.96 0.66 16.27
C GLU A 51 3.26 1.34 15.09
N ARG A 52 2.04 0.91 14.75
CA ARG A 52 1.24 1.55 13.69
C ARG A 52 0.87 2.98 14.07
N PHE A 53 0.45 3.19 15.32
CA PHE A 53 0.05 4.50 15.84
C PHE A 53 1.23 5.48 15.88
N GLU A 54 2.38 5.04 16.36
CA GLU A 54 3.63 5.81 16.37
C GLU A 54 4.05 6.20 14.95
N GLU A 55 3.93 5.28 13.98
CA GLU A 55 4.32 5.57 12.60
C GLU A 55 3.39 6.59 11.94
N VAL A 56 2.09 6.53 12.21
CA VAL A 56 1.13 7.57 11.76
C VAL A 56 1.50 8.93 12.36
N THR A 57 1.77 8.98 13.66
CA THR A 57 2.16 10.23 14.35
C THR A 57 3.44 10.79 13.75
N ARG A 58 4.45 9.93 13.52
CA ARG A 58 5.73 10.30 12.92
C ARG A 58 5.57 10.90 11.52
N ILE A 59 4.72 10.32 10.69
CA ILE A 59 4.43 10.84 9.33
C ILE A 59 3.71 12.19 9.40
N MET A 60 2.77 12.34 10.33
CA MET A 60 2.04 13.60 10.49
C MET A 60 2.94 14.74 10.98
N ASP A 61 3.87 14.44 11.90
CA ASP A 61 4.82 15.42 12.46
C ASP A 61 5.97 15.77 11.52
N ALA A 62 6.25 14.94 10.51
CA ALA A 62 7.30 15.23 9.53
C ALA A 62 6.95 16.48 8.70
N ALA A 63 7.96 17.26 8.30
CA ALA A 63 7.76 18.39 7.39
C ALA A 63 7.36 17.90 5.99
N ASP A 64 6.52 18.67 5.29
CA ASP A 64 6.07 18.31 3.93
C ASP A 64 7.22 18.31 2.92
N ASP A 65 8.25 19.14 3.13
CA ASP A 65 9.45 19.20 2.30
C ASP A 65 10.41 18.01 2.55
N SER A 66 10.23 17.29 3.65
CA SER A 66 11.09 16.17 4.05
C SER A 66 10.54 14.83 3.58
N LEU A 67 10.55 14.59 2.27
CA LEU A 67 9.98 13.37 1.65
C LEU A 67 10.60 12.08 2.20
N TYR A 68 11.92 12.06 2.38
CA TYR A 68 12.65 10.92 2.95
C TYR A 68 12.26 10.65 4.40
N ASP A 69 12.04 11.72 5.20
CA ASP A 69 11.59 11.56 6.58
C ASP A 69 10.16 11.02 6.59
N ILE A 70 9.26 11.51 5.75
CA ILE A 70 7.90 10.97 5.63
C ILE A 70 7.94 9.45 5.35
N LEU A 71 8.76 9.02 4.39
CA LEU A 71 8.91 7.58 4.07
C LEU A 71 9.66 6.78 5.14
N GLY A 72 10.38 7.44 6.05
CA GLY A 72 11.34 6.79 6.93
C GLY A 72 12.44 6.09 6.13
N ALA A 73 12.87 6.71 5.03
CA ALA A 73 13.93 6.24 4.15
C ALA A 73 15.17 7.14 4.27
N ASN A 74 16.33 6.61 3.91
CA ASN A 74 17.56 7.41 3.83
C ASN A 74 17.72 7.99 2.42
N GLN A 75 18.22 9.22 2.31
CA GLN A 75 18.53 9.88 1.03
C GLN A 75 19.48 9.08 0.14
N ASN A 76 20.30 8.21 0.73
CA ASN A 76 21.26 7.35 0.03
C ASN A 76 20.66 5.98 -0.39
N MET A 77 19.36 5.71 -0.14
CA MET A 77 18.73 4.47 -0.55
C MET A 77 18.45 4.44 -2.05
N SER A 78 18.68 3.29 -2.67
CA SER A 78 18.25 3.03 -4.06
C SER A 78 16.72 3.08 -4.19
N ALA A 79 16.22 3.46 -5.37
CA ALA A 79 14.79 3.51 -5.70
C ALA A 79 14.05 2.20 -5.36
N GLU A 80 14.68 1.04 -5.55
CA GLU A 80 14.10 -0.26 -5.17
C GLU A 80 13.87 -0.38 -3.66
N ASN A 81 14.79 0.15 -2.86
CA ASN A 81 14.67 0.14 -1.40
C ASN A 81 13.65 1.17 -0.92
N ILE A 82 13.51 2.30 -1.61
CA ILE A 82 12.45 3.28 -1.37
C ILE A 82 11.07 2.64 -1.63
N LYS A 83 10.90 1.92 -2.74
CA LYS A 83 9.67 1.16 -3.05
C LYS A 83 9.33 0.15 -1.94
N LYS A 84 10.32 -0.62 -1.49
CA LYS A 84 10.14 -1.55 -0.36
C LYS A 84 9.69 -0.82 0.90
N ARG A 85 10.32 0.31 1.22
CA ARG A 85 9.94 1.11 2.39
C ARG A 85 8.50 1.62 2.25
N TYR A 86 8.14 2.15 1.09
CA TYR A 86 6.79 2.61 0.80
C TYR A 86 5.73 1.51 1.01
N TRP A 87 5.95 0.30 0.49
CA TRP A 87 5.04 -0.83 0.74
C TRP A 87 4.89 -1.14 2.22
N LYS A 88 6.00 -1.18 2.96
CA LYS A 88 5.97 -1.45 4.41
C LYS A 88 5.17 -0.37 5.15
N MET A 89 5.43 0.90 4.86
CA MET A 89 4.74 2.02 5.51
C MET A 89 3.26 2.04 5.16
N SER A 90 2.93 1.86 3.89
CA SER A 90 1.55 1.78 3.39
C SER A 90 0.74 0.73 4.16
N LEU A 91 1.31 -0.44 4.43
CA LEU A 91 0.64 -1.52 5.17
C LEU A 91 0.49 -1.23 6.68
N LEU A 92 1.41 -0.45 7.26
CA LEU A 92 1.35 -0.06 8.68
C LEU A 92 0.33 1.06 8.92
N VAL A 93 0.34 2.08 8.07
CA VAL A 93 -0.50 3.29 8.25
C VAL A 93 -1.81 3.24 7.46
N HIS A 94 -2.12 2.11 6.83
CA HIS A 94 -3.36 1.94 6.08
C HIS A 94 -4.59 2.17 6.99
N PRO A 95 -5.58 2.97 6.57
CA PRO A 95 -6.77 3.26 7.38
C PRO A 95 -7.62 2.03 7.71
N ASP A 96 -7.57 0.97 6.89
CA ASP A 96 -8.26 -0.31 7.16
C ASP A 96 -7.63 -1.07 8.34
N LYS A 97 -6.31 -0.94 8.54
CA LYS A 97 -5.55 -1.75 9.50
C LYS A 97 -5.10 -0.97 10.72
N CYS A 98 -5.14 0.36 10.68
CA CYS A 98 -4.73 1.25 11.75
C CYS A 98 -5.93 2.09 12.21
N SER A 99 -6.30 1.97 13.48
CA SER A 99 -7.41 2.70 14.10
C SER A 99 -7.11 4.18 14.35
N HIS A 100 -5.93 4.68 13.96
CA HIS A 100 -5.50 6.06 14.25
C HIS A 100 -6.38 7.07 13.49
N PRO A 101 -6.89 8.14 14.13
CA PRO A 101 -7.80 9.10 13.47
C PRO A 101 -7.18 9.80 12.24
N GLN A 102 -5.87 9.99 12.26
CA GLN A 102 -5.09 10.58 11.16
C GLN A 102 -4.47 9.54 10.20
N ALA A 103 -4.79 8.24 10.30
CA ALA A 103 -4.22 7.21 9.41
C ALA A 103 -4.42 7.53 7.93
N GLN A 104 -5.63 8.00 7.56
CA GLN A 104 -5.94 8.44 6.20
C GLN A 104 -5.04 9.60 5.75
N GLN A 105 -4.85 10.61 6.59
CA GLN A 105 -4.02 11.77 6.25
C GLN A 105 -2.55 11.38 6.12
N ALA A 106 -2.04 10.55 7.02
CA ALA A 106 -0.67 10.03 6.97
C ALA A 106 -0.45 9.19 5.71
N PHE A 107 -1.42 8.34 5.33
CA PHE A 107 -1.34 7.55 4.10
C PHE A 107 -1.29 8.44 2.85
N VAL A 108 -2.12 9.49 2.78
CA VAL A 108 -2.08 10.46 1.68
C VAL A 108 -0.74 11.18 1.61
N LYS A 109 -0.21 11.64 2.75
CA LYS A 109 1.10 12.30 2.87
C LYS A 109 2.24 11.38 2.43
N LEU A 110 2.21 10.12 2.85
CA LEU A 110 3.16 9.09 2.44
C LEU A 110 3.13 8.88 0.92
N ASN A 111 1.94 8.76 0.33
CA ASN A 111 1.79 8.56 -1.12
C ASN A 111 2.30 9.77 -1.92
N LYS A 112 1.97 10.99 -1.48
CA LYS A 112 2.49 12.22 -2.08
C LYS A 112 4.02 12.26 -2.05
N ALA A 113 4.62 12.02 -0.88
CA ALA A 113 6.07 12.04 -0.73
C ALA A 113 6.77 11.01 -1.62
N PHE A 114 6.17 9.83 -1.76
CA PHE A 114 6.72 8.77 -2.60
C PHE A 114 6.59 9.10 -4.10
N LYS A 115 5.50 9.74 -4.52
CA LYS A 115 5.32 10.23 -5.89
C LYS A 115 6.40 11.25 -6.25
N GLU A 116 6.61 12.26 -5.41
CA GLU A 116 7.65 13.30 -5.62
C GLU A 116 9.07 12.72 -5.65
N LEU A 117 9.37 11.69 -4.84
CA LEU A 117 10.69 11.04 -4.86
C LEU A 117 10.99 10.27 -6.15
N GLN A 118 9.97 9.92 -6.94
CA GLN A 118 10.18 9.13 -8.15
C GLN A 118 10.10 9.94 -9.43
N ASP A 119 9.49 11.11 -9.38
CA ASP A 119 9.49 12.08 -10.47
C ASP A 119 10.13 13.41 -9.99
N PRO A 120 11.46 13.43 -9.79
CA PRO A 120 12.17 14.67 -9.51
C PRO A 120 12.33 15.45 -10.82
N ASP A 121 11.41 16.36 -11.10
CA ASP A 121 11.52 17.34 -12.21
C ASP A 121 12.72 18.30 -12.02
#